data_AF-A0A1D2R434-F1
#
_entry.id   AF-A0A1D2R434-F1
#
_cell.length_a   1.000
_cell.length_b   1.000
_cell.length_c   1.000
_cell.angle_alpha   90.00
_cell.angle_beta   90.00
_cell.angle_gamma   90.00
#
_symmetry.space_group_name_H-M   'P 1'
#
loop_
_entity.id
_entity.type
_entity.pdbx_description
1 polymer ?
#
loop_
_entity_poly.entity_id
_entity_poly.type
_entity_poly.pdbx_seq_one_letter_code
_entity_poly.pdbx_strand_id
1 'polypeptide(L)'
;MIEINDLMRTAKLKGITNRGYAEKDYLQDILLLSLSKNTKNELVFKGGTCLYKFYNIDRFSEDLDFSCMKDFNVGRLIKKVIADMNLFGMKSEVAGKRETTDSILLSLKISGLLYRGTARSISRIQIDINLKQGVSQPV
;
A
#
# COMPACT_ATOMS: atom_id res chain seq x y z
N MET A 1 0.41 17.40 4.95
CA MET A 1 0.75 16.11 5.58
C MET A 1 0.06 16.11 6.94
N ILE A 2 -0.49 14.99 7.40
CA ILE A 2 -1.10 14.92 8.74
C ILE A 2 -0.03 15.10 9.81
N GLU A 3 -0.37 15.72 10.94
CA GLU A 3 0.52 15.79 12.09
C GLU A 3 0.59 14.44 12.82
N ILE A 4 1.70 14.16 13.51
CA ILE A 4 1.90 12.90 14.23
C ILE A 4 0.81 12.70 15.31
N ASN A 5 0.36 13.77 15.95
CA ASN A 5 -0.71 13.67 16.95
C ASN A 5 -2.04 13.25 16.32
N ASP A 6 -2.36 13.79 15.15
CA ASP A 6 -3.58 13.42 14.42
C ASP A 6 -3.49 12.01 13.85
N LEU A 7 -2.30 11.58 13.38
CA LEU A 7 -2.03 10.18 13.01
C LEU A 7 -2.36 9.24 14.17
N MET A 8 -1.90 9.56 15.38
CA MET A 8 -2.17 8.72 16.55
C MET A 8 -3.64 8.75 16.97
N ARG A 9 -4.32 9.90 16.82
CA ARG A 9 -5.76 10.02 17.10
C ARG A 9 -6.58 9.16 16.14
N THR A 10 -6.31 9.21 14.84
CA THR A 10 -7.02 8.40 13.83
C THR A 10 -6.70 6.92 13.99
N ALA A 11 -5.44 6.55 14.25
CA ALA A 11 -5.03 5.17 14.52
C ALA A 11 -5.74 4.58 15.74
N LYS A 12 -5.92 5.36 16.81
CA LYS A 12 -6.64 4.92 18.02
C LYS A 12 -8.11 4.59 17.74
N LEU A 13 -8.77 5.30 16.82
CA LEU A 13 -10.14 4.97 16.39
C LEU A 13 -10.22 3.58 15.73
N LYS A 14 -9.12 3.12 15.14
CA LYS A 14 -8.98 1.79 14.51
C LYS A 14 -8.37 0.74 15.46
N GLY A 15 -8.23 1.05 16.76
CA GLY A 15 -7.61 0.15 17.74
C GLY A 15 -6.08 0.06 17.66
N ILE A 16 -5.41 0.87 16.83
CA ILE A 16 -3.97 0.83 16.66
C ILE A 16 -3.28 1.75 17.67
N THR A 17 -2.46 1.17 18.53
CA THR A 17 -1.64 1.90 19.52
C THR A 17 -0.16 1.96 19.16
N ASN A 18 0.32 1.01 18.35
CA ASN A 18 1.70 0.98 17.87
C ASN A 18 1.91 2.08 16.80
N ARG A 19 2.89 2.95 17.02
CA ARG A 19 3.19 4.09 16.13
C ARG A 19 3.62 3.66 14.72
N GLY A 20 4.40 2.58 14.61
CA GLY A 20 4.84 2.06 13.32
C GLY A 20 3.68 1.48 12.52
N TYR A 21 2.75 0.78 13.18
CA TYR A 21 1.52 0.32 12.53
C TYR A 21 0.59 1.48 12.16
N ALA A 22 0.50 2.51 13.00
CA ALA A 22 -0.25 3.73 12.66
C ALA A 22 0.30 4.40 11.39
N GLU A 23 1.62 4.56 11.30
CA GLU A 23 2.26 5.08 10.07
C GLU A 23 1.99 4.17 8.87
N LYS A 24 2.15 2.84 9.01
CA LYS A 24 1.89 1.91 7.91
C LYS A 24 0.44 1.96 7.43
N ASP A 25 -0.53 2.03 8.33
CA ASP A 25 -1.95 2.16 7.99
C ASP A 25 -2.21 3.42 7.14
N TYR A 26 -1.61 4.56 7.53
CA TYR A 26 -1.70 5.81 6.79
C TYR A 26 -0.99 5.76 5.43
N LEU A 27 0.18 5.15 5.37
CA LEU A 27 0.91 4.95 4.11
C LEU A 27 0.16 4.02 3.15
N GLN A 28 -0.51 2.99 3.67
CA GLN A 28 -1.38 2.13 2.87
C GLN A 28 -2.54 2.92 2.27
N ASP A 29 -3.16 3.85 3.02
CA ASP A 29 -4.25 4.69 2.52
C ASP A 29 -3.78 5.56 1.34
N ILE A 30 -2.58 6.15 1.44
CA ILE A 30 -2.00 6.96 0.36
C ILE A 30 -1.64 6.08 -0.86
N LEU A 31 -1.06 4.90 -0.63
CA LEU A 31 -0.74 3.97 -1.70
C LEU A 31 -2.01 3.50 -2.42
N LEU A 32 -3.07 3.18 -1.68
CA LEU A 32 -4.36 2.80 -2.25
C LEU A 32 -4.96 3.94 -3.10
N LEU A 33 -4.89 5.18 -2.63
CA LEU A 33 -5.29 6.36 -3.41
C LEU A 33 -4.48 6.50 -4.70
N SER A 34 -3.16 6.34 -4.66
CA SER A 34 -2.33 6.42 -5.86
C SER A 34 -2.62 5.27 -6.82
N LEU A 35 -2.76 4.05 -6.32
CA LEU A 35 -3.11 2.89 -7.14
C LEU A 35 -4.47 3.11 -7.81
N SER A 36 -5.51 3.49 -7.07
CA SER A 36 -6.85 3.73 -7.62
C SER A 36 -6.89 4.87 -8.64
N LYS A 37 -6.02 5.88 -8.52
CA LYS A 37 -5.90 6.97 -9.49
C LYS A 37 -5.20 6.54 -10.79
N ASN A 38 -4.27 5.60 -10.69
CA ASN A 38 -3.41 5.20 -11.81
C ASN A 38 -3.78 3.84 -12.43
N THR A 39 -4.80 3.17 -11.89
CA THR A 39 -5.46 1.99 -12.47
C THR A 39 -6.96 2.25 -12.56
N LYS A 40 -7.61 1.70 -13.57
CA LYS A 40 -9.06 1.69 -13.72
C LYS A 40 -9.62 0.38 -13.19
N ASN A 41 -9.67 -0.64 -14.05
CA ASN A 41 -10.27 -1.94 -13.76
C ASN A 41 -9.25 -3.08 -13.92
N GLU A 42 -7.96 -2.75 -13.96
CA GLU A 42 -6.87 -3.71 -14.12
C GLU A 42 -6.56 -4.43 -12.80
N LEU A 43 -6.82 -3.81 -11.64
CA LEU A 43 -6.52 -4.37 -10.32
C LEU A 43 -7.77 -4.42 -9.43
N VAL A 44 -7.94 -5.52 -8.71
CA VAL A 44 -8.96 -5.70 -7.67
C VAL A 44 -8.28 -5.87 -6.33
N PHE A 45 -8.59 -5.01 -5.36
CA PHE A 45 -8.02 -5.06 -4.01
C PHE A 45 -8.63 -6.20 -3.20
N LYS A 46 -7.79 -7.01 -2.56
CA LYS A 46 -8.18 -8.20 -1.80
C LYS A 46 -7.27 -8.41 -0.58
N GLY A 47 -7.39 -9.58 0.06
CA GLY A 47 -6.48 -9.98 1.13
C GLY A 47 -6.77 -9.35 2.48
N GLY A 48 -5.85 -9.53 3.42
CA GLY A 48 -6.05 -9.16 4.84
C GLY A 48 -6.25 -7.65 5.04
N THR A 49 -5.53 -6.82 4.29
CA THR A 49 -5.65 -5.36 4.41
C THR A 49 -6.96 -4.84 3.83
N CYS A 50 -7.51 -5.48 2.80
CA CYS A 50 -8.85 -5.18 2.29
C CYS A 50 -9.92 -5.51 3.34
N LEU A 51 -9.83 -6.71 3.93
CA LEU A 51 -10.73 -7.10 5.02
C LEU A 51 -10.63 -6.13 6.22
N TYR A 52 -9.43 -5.75 6.61
CA TYR A 52 -9.20 -4.83 7.73
C TYR A 52 -9.79 -3.43 7.45
N LYS A 53 -9.57 -2.88 6.25
CA LYS A 53 -10.03 -1.52 5.92
C LYS A 53 -11.51 -1.43 5.59
N PHE A 54 -12.11 -2.48 5.02
CA PHE A 54 -13.47 -2.41 4.45
C PHE A 54 -14.48 -3.39 5.07
N TYR A 55 -14.05 -4.36 5.88
CA TYR A 55 -14.91 -5.41 6.44
C TYR A 55 -14.77 -5.58 7.96
N ASN A 56 -14.17 -4.61 8.65
CA ASN A 56 -14.12 -4.50 10.11
C ASN A 56 -13.56 -5.74 10.82
N ILE A 57 -12.52 -6.38 10.26
CA ILE A 57 -11.79 -7.44 10.98
C ILE A 57 -10.80 -6.83 11.98
N ASP A 58 -10.71 -7.44 13.17
CA ASP A 58 -9.84 -6.97 14.26
C ASP A 58 -8.41 -7.51 14.14
N ARG A 59 -7.79 -7.30 12.97
CA ARG A 59 -6.39 -7.67 12.73
C ARG A 59 -5.73 -6.73 11.73
N PHE A 60 -4.69 -6.03 12.18
CA PHE A 60 -3.84 -5.25 11.28
C PHE A 60 -3.08 -6.16 10.31
N SER A 61 -2.96 -5.70 9.05
CA SER A 61 -2.27 -6.38 7.97
C SER A 61 -1.38 -5.36 7.25
N GLU A 62 -0.15 -5.76 6.94
CA GLU A 62 0.91 -4.84 6.49
C GLU A 62 1.00 -4.72 4.96
N ASP A 63 0.58 -5.76 4.24
CA ASP A 63 0.77 -5.88 2.79
C ASP A 63 -0.49 -5.50 2.00
N LEU A 64 -0.33 -5.06 0.75
CA LEU A 64 -1.45 -4.77 -0.14
C LEU A 64 -1.55 -5.86 -1.22
N ASP A 65 -2.61 -6.65 -1.17
CA ASP A 65 -2.85 -7.74 -2.11
C ASP A 65 -3.84 -7.35 -3.21
N PHE A 66 -3.50 -7.65 -4.46
CA PHE A 66 -4.34 -7.40 -5.62
C PHE A 66 -4.48 -8.65 -6.49
N SER A 67 -5.61 -8.73 -7.17
CA SER A 67 -5.77 -9.58 -8.34
C SER A 67 -5.73 -8.73 -9.60
N CYS A 68 -4.92 -9.15 -10.57
CA CYS A 68 -4.91 -8.59 -11.91
C CYS A 68 -6.09 -9.13 -12.71
N MET A 69 -6.88 -8.23 -13.27
CA MET A 69 -8.03 -8.55 -14.11
C MET A 69 -7.74 -8.32 -15.59
N LYS A 70 -6.79 -7.42 -15.90
CA LYS A 70 -6.41 -7.03 -17.26
C LYS A 70 -4.95 -6.63 -17.27
N ASP A 71 -4.29 -6.87 -18.40
CA ASP A 71 -2.90 -6.47 -18.57
C ASP A 71 -2.72 -4.96 -18.36
N PHE A 72 -1.66 -4.60 -17.66
CA PHE A 72 -1.31 -3.22 -17.38
C PHE A 72 0.22 -3.04 -17.41
N ASN A 73 0.67 -1.81 -17.62
CA ASN A 73 2.10 -1.52 -17.59
C ASN A 73 2.56 -1.29 -16.15
N VAL A 74 3.07 -2.34 -15.51
CA VAL A 74 3.59 -2.28 -14.14
C VAL A 74 4.70 -1.25 -13.97
N GLY A 75 5.58 -1.08 -14.96
CA GLY A 75 6.65 -0.08 -14.91
C GLY A 75 6.11 1.35 -14.87
N ARG A 76 5.05 1.63 -15.64
CA ARG A 76 4.34 2.91 -15.62
C ARG A 76 3.64 3.12 -14.28
N LEU A 77 2.97 2.09 -13.75
CA LEU A 77 2.30 2.15 -12.45
C LEU A 77 3.30 2.49 -11.34
N ILE A 78 4.43 1.78 -11.27
CA ILE A 78 5.50 2.04 -10.30
C ILE A 78 5.97 3.50 -10.38
N LYS A 79 6.29 3.99 -11.59
CA LYS A 79 6.73 5.39 -11.78
C LYS A 79 5.70 6.39 -11.26
N LYS A 80 4.41 6.13 -11.49
CA LYS A 80 3.32 7.00 -11.01
C LYS A 80 3.15 6.95 -9.50
N VAL A 81 3.18 5.75 -8.91
CA VAL A 81 3.11 5.57 -7.45
C VAL A 81 4.25 6.31 -6.75
N ILE A 82 5.49 6.16 -7.21
CA ILE A 82 6.63 6.89 -6.62
C ILE A 82 6.46 8.41 -6.75
N ALA A 83 6.00 8.89 -7.90
CA ALA A 83 5.76 10.32 -8.12
C ALA A 83 4.66 10.88 -7.20
N ASP A 84 3.53 10.17 -7.07
CA ASP A 84 2.44 10.57 -6.17
C ASP A 84 2.91 10.54 -4.70
N MET A 85 3.63 9.51 -4.25
CA MET A 85 4.17 9.45 -2.89
C MET A 85 5.12 10.61 -2.58
N ASN A 86 5.99 10.98 -3.53
CA ASN A 86 6.87 12.14 -3.39
C ASN A 86 6.08 13.46 -3.32
N LEU A 87 4.95 13.58 -4.03
CA LEU A 87 4.05 14.74 -3.95
C LEU A 87 3.42 14.87 -2.56
N PHE A 88 3.17 13.75 -1.87
CA PHE A 88 2.74 13.72 -0.47
C PHE A 88 3.87 14.08 0.52
N GLY A 89 5.09 14.35 0.04
CA GLY A 89 6.27 14.64 0.87
C GLY A 89 6.95 13.38 1.40
N MET A 90 6.64 12.21 0.85
CA MET A 90 7.16 10.92 1.29
C MET A 90 8.16 10.37 0.28
N LYS A 91 9.45 10.60 0.52
CA LYS A 91 10.50 10.07 -0.35
C LYS A 91 10.38 8.55 -0.43
N SER A 92 10.12 8.05 -1.62
CA SER A 92 9.84 6.63 -1.85
C SER A 92 10.75 6.04 -2.92
N GLU A 93 11.18 4.79 -2.72
CA GLU A 93 12.02 4.07 -3.66
C GLU A 93 11.61 2.59 -3.77
N VAL A 94 11.89 1.98 -4.92
CA VAL A 94 11.70 0.54 -5.12
C VAL A 94 12.86 -0.18 -4.47
N ALA A 95 12.58 -0.93 -3.41
CA ALA A 95 13.56 -1.74 -2.71
C ALA A 95 13.68 -3.15 -3.28
N GLY A 96 12.71 -3.58 -4.08
CA GLY A 96 12.75 -4.85 -4.78
C GLY A 96 11.51 -5.03 -5.66
N LYS A 97 11.70 -5.72 -6.78
CA LYS A 97 10.63 -6.21 -7.64
C LYS A 97 10.96 -7.67 -7.98
N ARG A 98 10.01 -8.57 -7.73
CA ARG A 98 10.07 -9.96 -8.19
C ARG A 98 8.86 -10.20 -9.07
N GLU A 99 9.08 -10.79 -10.22
CA GLU A 99 8.04 -11.08 -11.20
C GLU A 99 8.18 -12.55 -11.58
N THR A 100 7.06 -13.25 -11.47
CA THR A 100 6.92 -14.64 -11.89
C THR A 100 5.81 -14.71 -12.93
N THR A 101 5.58 -15.89 -13.49
CA THR A 101 4.44 -16.12 -14.40
C THR A 101 3.10 -15.81 -13.74
N ASP A 102 3.03 -15.94 -12.41
CA ASP A 102 1.77 -15.93 -11.65
C ASP A 102 1.59 -14.69 -10.77
N SER A 103 2.65 -13.92 -10.53
CA SER A 103 2.59 -12.78 -9.59
C SER A 103 3.68 -11.75 -9.81
N ILE A 104 3.38 -10.52 -9.38
CA ILE A 104 4.33 -9.43 -9.23
C ILE A 104 4.36 -9.04 -7.75
N LEU A 105 5.52 -9.20 -7.11
CA LEU A 105 5.78 -8.70 -5.77
C LEU A 105 6.66 -7.45 -5.85
N LEU A 106 6.07 -6.31 -5.49
CA LEU A 106 6.75 -5.03 -5.38
C LEU A 106 7.01 -4.72 -3.90
N SER A 107 8.20 -4.22 -3.59
CA SER A 107 8.49 -3.70 -2.25
C SER A 107 9.00 -2.27 -2.32
N LEU A 108 8.33 -1.41 -1.56
CA LEU A 108 8.63 0.01 -1.45
C LEU A 108 9.28 0.30 -0.11
N LYS A 109 10.32 1.14 -0.14
CA LYS A 109 10.86 1.82 1.03
C LYS A 109 10.36 3.26 1.01
N ILE A 110 9.84 3.71 2.14
CA ILE A 110 9.16 5.00 2.27
C ILE A 110 9.72 5.72 3.49
N SER A 111 10.26 6.92 3.27
CA SER A 111 10.50 7.89 4.34
C SER A 111 9.18 8.53 4.73
N GLY A 112 8.45 7.87 5.64
CA GLY A 112 7.16 8.32 6.16
C GLY A 112 7.27 9.40 7.24
N LEU A 113 6.16 9.65 7.94
CA LEU A 113 6.05 10.67 9.00
C LEU A 113 6.99 10.44 10.19
N LEU A 114 7.31 9.19 10.50
CA LEU A 114 8.16 8.79 11.61
C LEU A 114 9.63 8.63 11.19
N TYR A 115 9.98 8.96 9.94
CA TYR A 115 11.34 8.92 9.47
C TYR A 115 12.23 9.93 10.20
N ARG A 116 13.38 9.47 10.71
CA ARG A 116 14.33 10.25 11.52
C ARG A 116 15.72 10.32 10.89
N GLY A 117 15.82 10.14 9.57
CA GLY A 117 17.11 10.15 8.87
C GLY A 117 17.90 8.83 8.96
N THR A 118 17.35 7.78 9.58
CA THR A 118 18.05 6.48 9.74
C THR A 118 17.35 5.36 8.99
N ALA A 119 18.10 4.34 8.56
CA ALA A 119 17.55 3.18 7.86
C ALA A 119 16.48 2.43 8.67
N ARG A 120 16.62 2.39 10.01
CA ARG A 120 15.64 1.76 10.92
C ARG A 120 14.30 2.48 10.98
N SER A 121 14.28 3.76 10.64
CA SER A 121 13.06 4.59 10.61
C SER A 121 12.37 4.60 9.24
N ILE A 122 12.87 3.84 8.27
CA ILE A 122 12.23 3.69 6.96
C ILE A 122 11.09 2.69 7.07
N SER A 123 9.91 3.07 6.59
CA SER A 123 8.79 2.17 6.48
C SER A 123 8.89 1.34 5.21
N ARG A 124 8.49 0.07 5.28
CA ARG A 124 8.46 -0.86 4.14
C ARG A 124 7.04 -1.37 3.96
N ILE A 125 6.54 -1.29 2.73
CA ILE A 125 5.25 -1.86 2.33
C ILE A 125 5.47 -2.77 1.13
N GLN A 126 4.81 -3.92 1.12
CA GLN A 126 4.77 -4.81 -0.03
C GLN A 126 3.42 -4.69 -0.75
N ILE A 127 3.48 -4.77 -2.06
CA ILE A 127 2.32 -4.85 -2.94
C ILE A 127 2.47 -6.15 -3.72
N ASP A 128 1.57 -7.10 -3.49
CA ASP A 128 1.49 -8.36 -4.21
C ASP A 128 0.35 -8.30 -5.23
N ILE A 129 0.66 -8.55 -6.50
CA ILE A 129 -0.30 -8.57 -7.59
C ILE A 129 -0.32 -9.97 -8.17
N ASN A 130 -1.39 -10.71 -7.91
CA ASN A 130 -1.61 -12.02 -8.50
C ASN A 130 -2.07 -11.87 -9.95
N LEU A 131 -1.36 -12.48 -10.90
CA LEU A 131 -1.61 -12.42 -12.34
C LEU A 131 -2.54 -13.54 -12.86
N LYS A 132 -2.88 -14.54 -12.03
CA LYS A 132 -3.82 -15.59 -12.43
C LYS A 132 -5.21 -15.00 -12.58
N GLN A 133 -5.71 -14.99 -13.81
CA GLN A 133 -7.09 -14.60 -14.11
C GLN A 133 -8.03 -15.65 -13.52
N GLY A 134 -8.90 -15.24 -12.59
CA GLY A 134 -9.84 -16.16 -11.93
C GLY A 134 -10.70 -15.56 -10.82
N VAL A 135 -10.72 -14.24 -10.63
CA VAL A 135 -11.66 -13.62 -9.69
C VAL A 135 -12.96 -13.37 -10.43
N SER A 136 -14.01 -14.13 -10.10
CA SER A 136 -15.37 -13.77 -10.51
C SER A 136 -15.77 -12.51 -9.75
N GLN A 137 -16.20 -11.46 -10.48
CA GLN A 137 -16.88 -10.35 -9.83
C GLN A 137 -18.30 -10.81 -9.47
N PRO A 138 -18.80 -10.52 -8.25
CA PRO A 138 -20.22 -10.61 -8.02
C PRO A 138 -20.93 -9.64 -8.98
N VAL A 139 -21.94 -10.17 -9.67
CA VAL A 139 -22.80 -9.45 -10.62
C VAL A 139 -23.69 -8.47 -9.86
#